data_AF-A0A961Z9C4-F1
#
_entry.id   AF-A0A961Z9C4-F1
#
_cell.length_a   1.000
_cell.length_b   1.000
_cell.length_c   1.000
_cell.angle_alpha   90.00
_cell.angle_beta   90.00
_cell.angle_gamma   90.00
#
_symmetry.space_group_name_H-M   'P 1'
#
loop_
_entity.id
_entity.type
_entity.pdbx_description
1 polymer ?
#
loop_
_entity_poly.entity_id
_entity_poly.type
_entity_poly.pdbx_seq_one_letter_code
_entity_poly.pdbx_strand_id
1 'polypeptide(L)'
;MPFALSWTGFSSKKQFDDLTLQEILALAIASEEEDGQIYAAYANKLRADFPSSAAVFDDMAAEENEHRRRLIEAYKARFGDFIIPLRREHVTGFYARKPVWLIESLGLDRMREEVESMEAQAHDFYVEAARRATDADIRKLLGDLAAAEAKHQGVAEHSLDKHLAPGERESEDLASHRQFVLTWVQPGLAGLMDGSVSTLAPIFATAFATQNTWTTFLVGLSASVGAG
;
A
#
# COMPACT_ATOMS: atom_id res chain seq x y z
N MET A 1 -28.24 -16.72 38.04
CA MET A 1 -28.47 -15.44 37.33
C MET A 1 -27.12 -14.93 36.84
N PRO A 2 -26.84 -14.92 35.53
CA PRO A 2 -25.58 -14.37 35.03
C PRO A 2 -25.71 -12.85 34.93
N PHE A 3 -24.72 -12.13 35.46
CA PHE A 3 -24.55 -10.70 35.22
C PHE A 3 -24.08 -10.51 33.78
N ALA A 4 -24.94 -9.94 32.94
CA ALA A 4 -24.56 -9.42 31.64
C ALA A 4 -23.93 -8.03 31.85
N LEU A 5 -22.61 -7.96 31.89
CA LEU A 5 -21.89 -6.70 31.71
C LEU A 5 -21.88 -6.39 30.21
N SER A 6 -22.79 -5.51 29.80
CA SER A 6 -22.76 -4.82 28.51
C SER A 6 -21.52 -3.94 28.46
N TRP A 7 -20.48 -4.39 27.77
CA TRP A 7 -19.35 -3.55 27.40
C TRP A 7 -19.80 -2.65 26.25
N THR A 8 -20.23 -1.43 26.56
CA THR A 8 -20.31 -0.36 25.56
C THR A 8 -18.87 0.00 25.18
N GLY A 9 -18.44 -0.40 23.98
CA GLY A 9 -17.11 -0.08 23.47
C GLY A 9 -16.95 1.43 23.30
N PHE A 10 -16.21 2.07 24.19
CA PHE A 10 -15.66 3.39 23.95
C PHE A 10 -14.66 3.27 22.80
N SER A 11 -14.86 3.99 21.70
CA SER A 11 -13.78 4.20 20.72
C SER A 11 -12.66 4.92 21.46
N SER A 12 -11.52 4.24 21.65
CA SER A 12 -10.34 4.79 22.34
C SER A 12 -9.55 5.79 21.47
N LYS A 13 -10.13 6.23 20.35
CA LYS A 13 -9.47 7.09 19.36
C LYS A 13 -9.97 8.52 19.49
N LYS A 14 -9.06 9.49 19.37
CA LYS A 14 -9.40 10.92 19.29
C LYS A 14 -10.05 11.25 17.95
N GLN A 15 -10.90 12.28 17.87
CA GLN A 15 -11.30 12.82 16.56
C GLN A 15 -10.23 13.80 16.08
N PHE A 16 -10.02 13.88 14.77
CA PHE A 16 -9.05 14.81 14.19
C PHE A 16 -9.38 16.27 14.56
N ASP A 17 -10.67 16.61 14.59
CA ASP A 17 -11.18 17.94 14.91
C ASP A 17 -10.87 18.38 16.34
N ASP A 18 -10.67 17.41 17.23
CA ASP A 18 -10.37 17.65 18.64
C ASP A 18 -8.86 17.74 18.93
N LEU A 19 -8.00 17.57 17.92
CA LEU A 19 -6.56 17.63 18.11
C LEU A 19 -6.08 19.06 18.35
N THR A 20 -5.29 19.22 19.40
CA THR A 20 -4.53 20.46 19.63
C THR A 20 -3.43 20.62 18.58
N LEU A 21 -2.91 21.83 18.41
CA LEU A 21 -1.79 22.07 17.49
C LEU A 21 -0.53 21.25 17.83
N GLN A 22 -0.30 21.00 19.12
CA GLN A 22 0.78 20.13 19.59
C GLN A 22 0.58 18.68 19.13
N GLU A 23 -0.65 18.18 19.23
CA GLU A 23 -1.02 16.83 18.77
C GLU A 23 -0.98 16.70 17.26
N ILE A 24 -1.41 17.72 16.51
CA ILE A 24 -1.30 17.75 15.05
C ILE A 24 0.18 17.62 14.62
N LEU A 25 1.08 18.40 15.23
CA LEU A 25 2.51 18.30 14.91
C LEU A 25 3.11 16.96 15.34
N ALA A 26 2.75 16.45 16.51
CA ALA A 26 3.22 15.13 16.95
C ALA A 26 2.76 14.01 16.00
N LEU A 27 1.51 14.06 15.56
CA LEU A 27 0.96 13.14 14.56
C LEU A 27 1.67 13.26 13.22
N ALA A 28 1.95 14.50 12.77
CA ALA A 28 2.71 14.74 11.53
C ALA A 28 4.12 14.14 11.62
N ILE A 29 4.85 14.38 12.71
CA ILE A 29 6.20 13.82 12.91
C ILE A 29 6.19 12.29 12.85
N ALA A 30 5.25 11.66 13.55
CA ALA A 30 5.12 10.20 13.54
C ALA A 30 4.71 9.66 12.16
N SER A 31 3.91 10.44 11.42
CA SER A 31 3.45 10.13 10.07
C SER A 31 4.61 10.11 9.08
N GLU A 32 5.43 11.16 9.08
CA GLU A 32 6.64 11.28 8.24
C GLU A 32 7.67 10.18 8.55
N GLU A 33 7.85 9.86 9.83
CA GLU A 33 8.78 8.81 10.24
C GLU A 33 8.35 7.43 9.76
N GLU A 34 7.04 7.14 9.82
CA GLU A 34 6.49 5.89 9.31
C GLU A 34 6.56 5.82 7.78
N ASP A 35 6.20 6.89 7.07
CA ASP A 35 6.19 6.92 5.60
C ASP A 35 7.60 6.78 5.02
N GLY A 36 8.58 7.50 5.59
CA GLY A 36 9.99 7.33 5.20
C GLY A 36 10.50 5.90 5.41
N GLN A 37 10.05 5.20 6.45
CA GLN A 37 10.38 3.78 6.66
C GLN A 37 9.72 2.87 5.61
N ILE A 38 8.48 3.15 5.22
CA ILE A 38 7.78 2.41 4.17
C ILE A 38 8.50 2.57 2.83
N TYR A 39 8.87 3.80 2.45
CA TYR A 39 9.61 4.05 1.21
C TYR A 39 10.99 3.38 1.21
N ALA A 40 11.73 3.46 2.31
CA ALA A 40 13.00 2.75 2.44
C ALA A 40 12.85 1.22 2.32
N ALA A 41 11.77 0.65 2.84
CA ALA A 41 11.48 -0.78 2.70
C ALA A 41 11.17 -1.16 1.24
N TYR A 42 10.34 -0.38 0.54
CA TYR A 42 10.08 -0.58 -0.89
C TYR A 42 11.36 -0.45 -1.73
N ALA A 43 12.19 0.56 -1.48
CA ALA A 43 13.47 0.72 -2.15
C ALA A 43 14.36 -0.52 -1.96
N ASN A 44 14.50 -1.00 -0.71
CA ASN A 44 15.31 -2.17 -0.41
C ASN A 44 14.78 -3.45 -1.10
N LYS A 45 13.45 -3.61 -1.17
CA LYS A 45 12.79 -4.74 -1.83
C LYS A 45 13.04 -4.74 -3.35
N LEU A 46 13.00 -3.57 -3.96
CA LEU A 46 13.10 -3.41 -5.42
C LEU A 46 14.53 -3.35 -5.94
N ARG A 47 15.50 -3.02 -5.09
CA ARG A 47 16.89 -2.71 -5.48
C ARG A 47 17.56 -3.75 -6.40
N ALA A 48 17.21 -5.03 -6.28
CA ALA A 48 17.78 -6.10 -7.11
C ALA A 48 17.15 -6.18 -8.51
N ASP A 49 15.83 -6.02 -8.60
CA ASP A 49 15.05 -6.31 -9.82
C ASP A 49 14.64 -5.02 -10.57
N PHE A 50 14.46 -3.92 -9.85
CA PHE A 50 13.98 -2.61 -10.33
C PHE A 50 14.80 -1.47 -9.69
N PRO A 51 16.10 -1.36 -10.00
CA PRO A 51 17.01 -0.43 -9.33
C PRO A 51 16.65 1.04 -9.53
N SER A 52 16.03 1.41 -10.65
CA SER A 52 15.69 2.79 -10.92
C SER A 52 14.41 3.19 -10.17
N SER A 53 13.42 2.29 -10.10
CA SER A 53 12.28 2.48 -9.19
C SER A 53 12.70 2.50 -7.71
N ALA A 54 13.71 1.70 -7.33
CA ALA A 54 14.26 1.75 -5.97
C ALA A 54 14.90 3.11 -5.66
N ALA A 55 15.62 3.71 -6.60
CA ALA A 55 16.22 5.04 -6.44
C ALA A 55 15.15 6.14 -6.22
N VAL A 56 14.01 6.05 -6.90
CA VAL A 56 12.88 6.96 -6.67
C VAL A 56 12.38 6.86 -5.23
N PHE A 57 12.20 5.64 -4.70
CA PHE A 57 11.77 5.47 -3.30
C PHE A 57 12.85 5.86 -2.28
N ASP A 58 14.14 5.69 -2.58
CA ASP A 58 15.23 6.19 -1.75
C ASP A 58 15.19 7.74 -1.65
N ASP A 59 14.91 8.43 -2.77
CA ASP A 59 14.74 9.89 -2.79
C ASP A 59 13.52 10.33 -1.97
N MET A 60 12.38 9.65 -2.13
CA MET A 60 11.18 9.95 -1.35
C MET A 60 11.43 9.77 0.15
N ALA A 61 12.09 8.68 0.55
CA ALA A 61 12.46 8.46 1.95
C ALA A 61 13.37 9.58 2.51
N ALA A 62 14.25 10.15 1.68
CA ALA A 62 15.08 11.27 2.06
C ALA A 62 14.28 12.58 2.22
N GLU A 63 13.28 12.80 1.37
CA GLU A 63 12.36 13.95 1.44
C GLU A 63 11.49 13.90 2.70
N GLU A 64 10.90 12.74 3.03
CA GLU A 64 10.13 12.56 4.28
C GLU A 64 10.99 12.78 5.53
N ASN A 65 12.27 12.39 5.48
CA ASN A 65 13.18 12.67 6.57
C ASN A 65 13.44 14.18 6.76
N GLU A 66 13.43 14.95 5.67
CA GLU A 66 13.52 16.42 5.72
C GLU A 66 12.22 17.05 6.22
N HIS A 67 11.06 16.54 5.80
CA HIS A 67 9.75 16.92 6.36
C HIS A 67 9.69 16.70 7.87
N ARG A 68 10.04 15.49 8.33
CA ARG A 68 10.18 15.13 9.74
C ARG A 68 11.08 16.11 10.48
N ARG A 69 12.26 16.43 9.93
CA ARG A 69 13.21 17.35 10.57
C ARG A 69 12.59 18.74 10.76
N ARG A 70 11.94 19.28 9.73
CA ARG A 70 11.27 20.60 9.78
C ARG A 70 10.13 20.63 10.80
N LEU A 71 9.35 19.56 10.88
CA LEU A 71 8.28 19.42 11.87
C LEU A 71 8.81 19.33 13.30
N ILE A 72 9.90 18.57 13.53
CA ILE A 72 10.56 18.50 14.85
C ILE A 72 11.05 19.87 15.28
N GLU A 73 11.70 20.62 14.39
CA GLU A 73 12.17 21.98 14.72
C GLU A 73 11.01 22.91 15.08
N ALA A 74 9.92 22.88 14.32
CA ALA A 74 8.72 23.65 14.63
C ALA A 74 8.06 23.24 15.96
N TYR A 75 7.98 21.93 16.22
CA TYR A 75 7.47 21.40 17.48
C TYR A 75 8.33 21.88 18.66
N LYS A 76 9.65 21.74 18.57
CA LYS A 76 10.60 22.16 19.61
C LYS A 76 10.51 23.65 19.88
N ALA A 77 10.45 24.47 18.83
CA ALA A 77 10.34 25.92 18.96
C ALA A 77 9.07 26.36 19.71
N ARG A 78 7.97 25.62 19.57
CA ARG A 78 6.67 26.00 20.15
C ARG A 78 6.33 25.30 21.47
N PHE A 79 6.70 24.04 21.62
CA PHE A 79 6.23 23.14 22.68
C PHE A 79 7.36 22.49 23.50
N GLY A 80 8.62 22.73 23.13
CA GLY A 80 9.80 22.18 23.81
C GLY A 80 10.20 20.78 23.32
N ASP A 81 11.14 20.15 24.03
CA ASP A 81 11.84 18.95 23.53
C ASP A 81 11.02 17.65 23.61
N PHE A 82 9.96 17.62 24.41
CA PHE A 82 9.16 16.40 24.62
C PHE A 82 8.04 16.30 23.58
N ILE A 83 8.29 15.50 22.53
CA ILE A 83 7.28 15.13 21.54
C ILE A 83 6.34 14.10 22.15
N ILE A 84 5.05 14.44 22.26
CA ILE A 84 4.04 13.52 22.78
C ILE A 84 3.87 12.33 21.83
N PRO A 85 3.78 11.08 22.33
CA PRO A 85 3.60 9.92 21.47
C PRO A 85 2.15 9.87 20.94
N LEU A 86 1.97 10.22 19.67
CA LEU A 86 0.70 10.12 18.97
C LEU A 86 0.93 9.51 17.59
N ARG A 87 0.08 8.56 17.20
CA ARG A 87 0.17 7.84 15.92
C ARG A 87 -1.19 7.84 15.22
N ARG A 88 -1.19 7.50 13.94
CA ARG A 88 -2.38 7.47 13.08
C ARG A 88 -3.48 6.58 13.63
N GLU A 89 -3.11 5.42 14.19
CA GLU A 89 -4.07 4.47 14.77
C GLU A 89 -4.84 5.02 15.98
N HIS A 90 -4.32 6.05 16.64
CA HIS A 90 -4.96 6.72 17.79
C HIS A 90 -6.00 7.78 17.37
N VAL A 91 -6.12 8.07 16.07
CA VAL A 91 -7.00 9.14 15.55
C VAL A 91 -8.07 8.54 14.63
N THR A 92 -9.31 8.93 14.85
CA THR A 92 -10.48 8.53 14.06
C THR A 92 -10.50 9.32 12.77
N GLY A 93 -10.79 8.64 11.66
CA GLY A 93 -10.76 9.25 10.32
C GLY A 93 -9.36 9.36 9.72
N PHE A 94 -8.32 8.92 10.46
CA PHE A 94 -6.97 8.80 9.94
C PHE A 94 -6.72 7.38 9.42
N TYR A 95 -6.20 7.28 8.21
CA TYR A 95 -5.94 6.00 7.55
C TYR A 95 -4.78 5.27 8.26
N ALA A 96 -4.96 3.97 8.51
CA ALA A 96 -3.86 3.10 8.88
C ALA A 96 -3.15 2.66 7.60
N ARG A 97 -1.82 2.79 7.56
CA ARG A 97 -1.02 2.26 6.45
C ARG A 97 -1.22 0.76 6.36
N LYS A 98 -1.32 0.23 5.14
CA LYS A 98 -1.36 -1.23 4.97
C LYS A 98 -0.01 -1.81 5.40
N PRO A 99 0.02 -3.01 6.00
CA PRO A 99 1.28 -3.60 6.38
C PRO A 99 2.21 -3.77 5.18
N VAL A 100 3.46 -3.33 5.32
CA VAL A 100 4.46 -3.30 4.22
C VAL A 100 4.61 -4.67 3.55
N TRP A 101 4.68 -5.75 4.34
CA TRP A 101 4.82 -7.11 3.82
C TRP A 101 3.67 -7.55 2.88
N LEU A 102 2.47 -6.99 3.08
CA LEU A 102 1.33 -7.31 2.23
C LEU A 102 1.55 -6.70 0.85
N ILE A 103 2.00 -5.44 0.78
CA ILE A 103 2.20 -4.72 -0.49
C ILE A 103 3.44 -5.24 -1.21
N GLU A 104 4.52 -5.56 -0.48
CA GLU A 104 5.73 -6.16 -1.06
C GLU A 104 5.47 -7.45 -1.83
N SER A 105 4.44 -8.20 -1.45
CA SER A 105 4.07 -9.46 -2.11
C SER A 105 3.31 -9.26 -3.42
N LEU A 106 2.81 -8.05 -3.69
CA LEU A 106 1.88 -7.76 -4.78
C LEU A 106 2.54 -7.11 -6.02
N GLY A 107 3.83 -6.79 -5.97
CA GLY A 107 4.62 -6.31 -7.12
C GLY A 107 4.76 -4.78 -7.23
N LEU A 108 5.56 -4.33 -8.21
CA LEU A 108 5.96 -2.93 -8.40
C LEU A 108 4.77 -1.98 -8.62
N ASP A 109 3.82 -2.36 -9.48
CA ASP A 109 2.66 -1.51 -9.79
C ASP A 109 1.80 -1.27 -8.55
N ARG A 110 1.65 -2.28 -7.70
CA ARG A 110 0.90 -2.17 -6.45
C ARG A 110 1.62 -1.31 -5.41
N MET A 111 2.95 -1.35 -5.36
CA MET A 111 3.71 -0.40 -4.55
C MET A 111 3.49 1.04 -5.02
N ARG A 112 3.54 1.29 -6.33
CA ARG A 112 3.31 2.63 -6.91
C ARG A 112 1.91 3.15 -6.60
N GLU A 113 0.88 2.33 -6.80
CA GLU A 113 -0.51 2.67 -6.44
C GLU A 113 -0.67 2.97 -4.94
N GLU A 114 -0.01 2.18 -4.09
CA GLU A 114 -0.07 2.40 -2.64
C GLU A 114 0.62 3.72 -2.29
N VAL A 115 1.80 4.00 -2.84
CA VAL A 115 2.50 5.29 -2.61
C VAL A 115 1.66 6.46 -3.09
N GLU A 116 1.04 6.41 -4.27
CA GLU A 116 0.15 7.48 -4.74
C GLU A 116 -1.02 7.71 -3.78
N SER A 117 -1.63 6.64 -3.26
CA SER A 117 -2.66 6.75 -2.23
C SER A 117 -2.10 7.30 -0.91
N MET A 118 -0.85 6.98 -0.57
CA MET A 118 -0.23 7.44 0.66
C MET A 118 0.01 8.94 0.65
N GLU A 119 0.54 9.45 -0.47
CA GLU A 119 0.80 10.85 -0.75
C GLU A 119 -0.49 11.67 -0.79
N ALA A 120 -1.55 11.14 -1.40
CA ALA A 120 -2.86 11.81 -1.39
C ALA A 120 -3.42 11.96 0.03
N GLN A 121 -3.25 10.94 0.88
CA GLN A 121 -3.70 11.00 2.26
C GLN A 121 -2.86 11.99 3.09
N ALA A 122 -1.54 12.07 2.84
CA ALA A 122 -0.65 13.03 3.49
C ALA A 122 -0.98 14.47 3.08
N HIS A 123 -1.20 14.71 1.78
CA HIS A 123 -1.70 15.99 1.26
C HIS A 123 -2.97 16.45 1.98
N ASP A 124 -4.00 15.58 2.02
CA ASP A 124 -5.29 15.94 2.62
C ASP A 124 -5.15 16.23 4.12
N PHE A 125 -4.32 15.45 4.82
CA PHE A 125 -3.98 15.74 6.20
C PHE A 125 -3.35 17.13 6.35
N TYR A 126 -2.35 17.47 5.56
CA TYR A 126 -1.66 18.76 5.69
C TYR A 126 -2.54 19.94 5.33
N VAL A 127 -3.42 19.81 4.33
CA VAL A 127 -4.45 20.81 4.01
C VAL A 127 -5.36 21.04 5.22
N GLU A 128 -5.86 19.97 5.82
CA GLU A 128 -6.76 20.03 6.97
C GLU A 128 -6.06 20.55 8.24
N ALA A 129 -4.80 20.17 8.46
CA ALA A 129 -3.96 20.66 9.55
C ALA A 129 -3.69 22.17 9.41
N ALA A 130 -3.32 22.62 8.20
CA ALA A 130 -3.07 24.03 7.92
C ALA A 130 -4.32 24.90 8.11
N ARG A 131 -5.52 24.39 7.78
CA ARG A 131 -6.79 25.09 8.02
C ARG A 131 -6.99 25.39 9.51
N ARG A 132 -6.66 24.43 10.38
CA ARG A 132 -6.83 24.51 11.84
C ARG A 132 -5.72 25.30 12.55
N ALA A 133 -4.52 25.38 11.98
CA ALA A 133 -3.37 26.04 12.61
C ALA A 133 -3.56 27.57 12.75
N THR A 134 -3.72 28.10 13.94
CA THR A 134 -3.84 29.56 14.16
C THR A 134 -2.50 30.29 14.15
N ASP A 135 -1.40 29.59 14.45
CA ASP A 135 -0.04 30.11 14.39
C ASP A 135 0.42 30.25 12.94
N ALA A 136 0.92 31.42 12.55
CA ALA A 136 1.24 31.74 11.17
C ALA A 136 2.41 30.92 10.62
N ASP A 137 3.44 30.68 11.45
CA ASP A 137 4.64 29.94 11.02
C ASP A 137 4.30 28.45 10.85
N ILE A 138 3.51 27.90 11.76
CA ILE A 138 3.06 26.50 11.66
C ILE A 138 2.07 26.33 10.51
N ARG A 139 1.13 27.28 10.31
CA ARG A 139 0.22 27.27 9.15
C ARG A 139 0.99 27.29 7.83
N LYS A 140 2.03 28.13 7.73
CA LYS A 140 2.91 28.17 6.56
C LYS A 140 3.62 26.82 6.37
N LEU A 141 4.22 26.27 7.43
CA LEU A 141 4.90 24.97 7.36
C LEU A 141 3.98 23.86 6.84
N LEU A 142 2.79 23.73 7.42
CA LEU A 142 1.82 22.70 7.02
C LEU A 142 1.32 22.93 5.58
N GLY A 143 1.13 24.18 5.16
CA GLY A 143 0.78 24.51 3.78
C GLY A 143 1.91 24.19 2.78
N ASP A 144 3.17 24.45 3.16
CA ASP A 144 4.34 24.11 2.36
C ASP A 144 4.48 22.59 2.21
N LEU A 145 4.18 21.82 3.26
CA LEU A 145 4.16 20.35 3.24
C LEU A 145 3.03 19.83 2.34
N ALA A 146 1.79 20.35 2.47
CA ALA A 146 0.71 20.00 1.55
C ALA A 146 1.10 20.23 0.08
N ALA A 147 1.80 21.34 -0.21
CA ALA A 147 2.28 21.62 -1.56
C ALA A 147 3.44 20.72 -2.01
N ALA A 148 4.20 20.14 -1.08
CA ALA A 148 5.20 19.11 -1.37
C ALA A 148 4.50 17.78 -1.73
N GLU A 149 3.55 17.31 -0.91
CA GLU A 149 2.82 16.07 -1.18
C GLU A 149 1.98 16.13 -2.47
N ALA A 150 1.44 17.31 -2.80
CA ALA A 150 0.76 17.52 -4.08
C ALA A 150 1.69 17.35 -5.30
N LYS A 151 3.00 17.55 -5.14
CA LYS A 151 3.99 17.25 -6.20
C LYS A 151 4.38 15.78 -6.19
N HIS A 152 4.27 15.11 -5.04
CA HIS A 152 4.44 13.67 -4.94
C HIS A 152 3.32 12.91 -5.65
N GLN A 153 2.11 13.48 -5.66
CA GLN A 153 1.06 13.06 -6.58
C GLN A 153 1.52 13.25 -8.02
N GLY A 154 1.81 12.14 -8.71
CA GLY A 154 2.39 12.15 -10.05
C GLY A 154 3.91 11.98 -10.10
N VAL A 155 4.61 11.69 -9.00
CA VAL A 155 6.02 11.23 -9.00
C VAL A 155 6.20 9.97 -9.84
N ALA A 156 5.19 9.09 -9.86
CA ALA A 156 5.12 7.97 -10.79
C ALA A 156 5.12 8.40 -12.27
N GLU A 157 4.79 9.64 -12.60
CA GLU A 157 4.89 10.22 -13.94
C GLU A 157 6.13 11.13 -14.12
N HIS A 158 6.56 11.85 -13.08
CA HIS A 158 7.46 13.02 -13.24
C HIS A 158 8.86 12.90 -12.61
N SER A 159 9.07 12.12 -11.54
CA SER A 159 10.41 11.94 -10.93
C SER A 159 11.28 10.93 -11.66
N LEU A 160 10.69 10.23 -12.61
CA LEU A 160 11.38 9.33 -13.51
C LEU A 160 12.42 10.07 -14.36
N ASP A 161 12.22 11.34 -14.68
CA ASP A 161 13.16 12.11 -15.51
C ASP A 161 14.53 12.34 -14.85
N LYS A 162 14.64 12.26 -13.51
CA LYS A 162 15.92 12.44 -12.80
C LYS A 162 16.75 11.16 -12.73
N HIS A 163 16.11 9.99 -12.62
CA HIS A 163 16.78 8.72 -12.35
C HIS A 163 16.69 7.72 -13.50
N LEU A 164 15.76 7.89 -14.43
CA LEU A 164 15.60 6.99 -15.55
C LEU A 164 16.16 7.64 -16.81
N ALA A 165 17.12 6.95 -17.43
CA ALA A 165 17.39 7.20 -18.83
C ALA A 165 16.11 6.94 -19.66
N PRO A 166 15.91 7.61 -20.80
CA PRO A 166 14.78 7.35 -21.67
C PRO A 166 14.64 5.84 -21.97
N GLY A 167 13.50 5.24 -21.62
CA GLY A 167 13.21 3.82 -21.84
C GLY A 167 13.49 2.87 -20.66
N GLU A 168 14.17 3.31 -19.59
CA GLU A 168 14.37 2.45 -18.41
C GLU A 168 13.04 2.14 -17.70
N ARG A 169 12.11 3.11 -17.67
CA ARG A 169 10.76 2.89 -17.13
C ARG A 169 10.06 1.77 -17.89
N GLU A 170 10.03 1.87 -19.22
CA GLU A 170 9.37 0.88 -20.09
C GLU A 170 10.01 -0.51 -19.92
N SER A 171 11.31 -0.57 -19.69
CA SER A 171 12.03 -1.80 -19.38
C SER A 171 11.60 -2.42 -18.03
N GLU A 172 11.52 -1.61 -16.97
CA GLU A 172 11.05 -2.05 -15.65
C GLU A 172 9.56 -2.44 -15.69
N ASP A 173 8.73 -1.69 -16.39
CA ASP A 173 7.30 -1.98 -16.57
C ASP A 173 7.11 -3.30 -17.33
N LEU A 174 7.88 -3.54 -18.40
CA LEU A 174 7.87 -4.80 -19.12
C LEU A 174 8.41 -5.96 -18.27
N ALA A 175 9.43 -5.72 -17.45
CA ALA A 175 9.95 -6.71 -16.50
C ALA A 175 8.90 -7.08 -15.44
N SER A 176 8.25 -6.08 -14.83
CA SER A 176 7.15 -6.25 -13.87
C SER A 176 5.99 -7.05 -14.49
N HIS A 177 5.56 -6.66 -15.69
CA HIS A 177 4.48 -7.36 -16.39
C HIS A 177 4.82 -8.83 -16.68
N ARG A 178 6.04 -9.10 -17.17
CA ARG A 178 6.51 -10.48 -17.39
C ARG A 178 6.53 -11.28 -16.10
N GLN A 179 7.06 -10.72 -15.02
CA GLN A 179 7.10 -11.38 -13.72
C GLN A 179 5.69 -11.70 -13.21
N PHE A 180 4.73 -10.79 -13.35
CA PHE A 180 3.33 -11.02 -13.01
C PHE A 180 2.75 -12.20 -13.80
N VAL A 181 2.96 -12.23 -15.12
CA VAL A 181 2.48 -13.31 -15.99
C VAL A 181 3.08 -14.66 -15.59
N LEU A 182 4.39 -14.71 -15.35
CA LEU A 182 5.10 -15.95 -14.99
C LEU A 182 4.72 -16.46 -13.59
N THR A 183 4.44 -15.57 -12.64
CA THR A 183 4.23 -15.92 -11.23
C THR A 183 2.77 -16.27 -10.93
N TRP A 184 1.83 -15.56 -11.55
CA TRP A 184 0.41 -15.67 -11.20
C TRP A 184 -0.46 -16.23 -12.32
N VAL A 185 -0.28 -15.71 -13.54
CA VAL A 185 -1.15 -16.05 -14.68
C VAL A 185 -0.82 -17.44 -15.21
N GLN A 186 0.47 -17.73 -15.45
CA GLN A 186 0.88 -19.02 -16.01
C GLN A 186 0.57 -20.22 -15.10
N PRO A 187 0.90 -20.20 -13.80
CA PRO A 187 0.52 -21.31 -12.91
C PRO A 187 -1.00 -21.49 -12.82
N GLY A 188 -1.77 -20.39 -12.81
CA GLY A 188 -3.23 -20.44 -12.84
C GLY A 188 -3.79 -21.06 -14.12
N LEU A 189 -3.28 -20.64 -15.28
CA LEU A 189 -3.67 -21.20 -16.58
C LEU A 189 -3.22 -22.67 -16.74
N ALA A 190 -2.03 -23.02 -16.26
CA ALA A 190 -1.53 -24.39 -16.25
C ALA A 190 -2.41 -25.29 -15.36
N GLY A 191 -2.79 -24.81 -14.17
CA GLY A 191 -3.73 -25.52 -13.29
C GLY A 191 -5.11 -25.71 -13.92
N LEU A 192 -5.60 -24.74 -14.70
CA LEU A 192 -6.84 -24.89 -15.48
C LEU A 192 -6.71 -25.92 -16.60
N MET A 193 -5.57 -25.95 -17.31
CA MET A 193 -5.30 -26.96 -18.32
C MET A 193 -5.21 -28.36 -17.70
N ASP A 194 -4.46 -28.55 -16.62
CA ASP A 194 -4.32 -29.85 -15.97
C ASP A 194 -5.64 -30.32 -15.35
N GLY A 195 -6.39 -29.43 -14.70
CA GLY A 195 -7.70 -29.76 -14.12
C GLY A 195 -8.76 -30.13 -15.16
N SER A 196 -8.83 -29.39 -16.28
CA SER A 196 -9.81 -29.65 -17.34
C SER A 196 -9.44 -30.84 -18.24
N VAL A 197 -8.16 -31.00 -18.59
CA VAL A 197 -7.71 -32.12 -19.42
C VAL A 197 -7.72 -33.44 -18.63
N SER A 198 -7.35 -33.41 -17.35
CA SER A 198 -7.37 -34.60 -16.47
C SER A 198 -8.79 -35.09 -16.16
N THR A 199 -9.79 -34.19 -16.14
CA THR A 199 -11.20 -34.59 -15.97
C THR A 199 -11.85 -35.05 -17.27
N LEU A 200 -11.49 -34.47 -18.43
CA LEU A 200 -12.06 -34.85 -19.72
C LEU A 200 -11.51 -36.17 -20.28
N ALA A 201 -10.21 -36.46 -20.10
CA ALA A 201 -9.60 -37.65 -20.69
C ALA A 201 -10.24 -38.99 -20.25
N PRO A 202 -10.55 -39.23 -18.95
CA PRO A 202 -11.24 -40.45 -18.51
C PRO A 202 -12.69 -40.54 -19.02
N ILE A 203 -13.37 -39.41 -19.17
CA ILE A 203 -14.75 -39.36 -19.70
C ILE A 203 -14.75 -39.80 -21.17
N PHE A 204 -13.85 -39.24 -21.99
CA PHE A 204 -13.73 -39.63 -23.40
C PHE A 204 -13.23 -41.08 -23.58
N ALA A 205 -12.28 -41.52 -22.76
CA ALA A 205 -11.81 -42.90 -22.78
C ALA A 205 -12.95 -43.89 -22.45
N THR A 206 -13.77 -43.59 -21.45
CA THR A 206 -14.95 -44.39 -21.08
C THR A 206 -16.00 -44.38 -22.19
N ALA A 207 -16.28 -43.21 -22.77
CA ALA A 207 -17.21 -43.08 -23.88
C ALA A 207 -16.81 -43.92 -25.08
N PHE A 208 -15.52 -43.88 -25.44
CA PHE A 208 -14.99 -44.62 -26.59
C PHE A 208 -14.94 -46.13 -26.33
N ALA A 209 -14.46 -46.53 -25.14
CA ALA A 209 -14.27 -47.95 -24.82
C ALA A 209 -15.59 -48.69 -24.55
N THR A 210 -16.56 -48.04 -23.90
CA THR A 210 -17.83 -48.68 -23.52
C THR A 210 -18.96 -48.43 -24.51
N GLN A 211 -18.86 -47.35 -25.30
CA GLN A 211 -19.95 -46.83 -26.16
C GLN A 211 -21.29 -46.70 -25.44
N ASN A 212 -21.28 -46.60 -24.10
CA ASN A 212 -22.46 -46.54 -23.26
C ASN A 212 -22.60 -45.13 -22.67
N THR A 213 -23.65 -44.43 -23.08
CA THR A 213 -23.91 -43.04 -22.68
C THR A 213 -24.19 -42.90 -21.18
N TRP A 214 -24.85 -43.87 -20.55
CA TRP A 214 -25.14 -43.86 -19.11
C TRP A 214 -23.89 -44.07 -18.26
N THR A 215 -22.99 -44.97 -18.69
CA THR A 215 -21.72 -45.23 -18.00
C THR A 215 -20.78 -44.02 -18.10
N THR A 216 -20.72 -43.41 -19.28
CA THR A 216 -19.98 -42.16 -19.52
C THR A 216 -20.52 -41.03 -18.66
N PHE A 217 -21.85 -40.91 -18.55
CA PHE A 217 -22.51 -39.91 -17.71
C PHE A 217 -22.17 -40.09 -16.23
N LEU A 218 -22.21 -41.32 -15.70
CA LEU A 218 -21.85 -41.61 -14.31
C LEU A 218 -20.39 -41.29 -14.00
N VAL A 219 -19.46 -41.61 -14.92
CA VAL A 219 -18.04 -41.26 -14.77
C VAL A 219 -17.87 -39.74 -14.79
N GLY A 220 -18.52 -39.03 -15.71
CA GLY A 220 -18.48 -37.56 -15.76
C GLY A 220 -19.06 -36.90 -14.51
N LEU A 221 -20.17 -37.42 -13.98
CA LEU A 221 -20.76 -36.96 -12.73
C LEU A 221 -19.84 -37.25 -11.52
N SER A 222 -19.18 -38.41 -11.50
CA SER A 222 -18.24 -38.75 -10.43
C SER A 222 -16.99 -37.87 -10.44
N ALA A 223 -16.49 -37.53 -11.63
CA ALA A 223 -15.34 -36.64 -11.81
C ALA A 223 -15.68 -35.20 -11.41
N SER A 224 -16.88 -34.71 -11.71
CA SER A 224 -17.30 -33.36 -11.32
C SER A 224 -17.51 -33.20 -9.82
N VAL A 225 -17.92 -34.26 -9.12
CA VAL A 225 -18.04 -34.27 -7.65
C VAL A 225 -16.68 -34.45 -6.97
N GLY A 226 -15.76 -35.22 -7.56
CA GLY A 226 -14.42 -35.47 -7.00
C GLY A 226 -13.39 -34.37 -7.25
N ALA A 227 -13.63 -33.46 -8.20
CA ALA A 227 -12.75 -32.36 -8.55
C ALA A 227 -13.09 -31.03 -7.82
N GLY A 228 -14.02 -31.06 -6.85
CA GLY A 228 -14.43 -29.92 -6.03
C GLY A 228 -13.77 -29.87 -4.65
#